data_AF-F4RZL7-F1
#
_entry.id   AF-F4RZL7-F1
#
_cell.length_a   1.000
_cell.length_b   1.000
_cell.length_c   1.000
_cell.angle_alpha   90.00
_cell.angle_beta   90.00
_cell.angle_gamma   90.00
#
_symmetry.space_group_name_H-M   'P 1'
#
loop_
_entity.id
_entity.type
_entity.pdbx_description
1 polymer ?
#
loop_
_entity_poly.entity_id
_entity_poly.type
_entity_poly.pdbx_seq_one_letter_code
_entity_poly.pdbx_strand_id
1 'polypeptide(L)'
;MIPAFKDHAHDSLIPELRALASDDRVPSSPAVQVTTPERTGHWSIYVELWLDQGFYHNVEHGISRHVEAFGFLSTLKLAAISGAIDRVEDEIHDIGSNLTESQDVIAYTQMLLRSCDSEVTLHRQLYKRQLKISLRKYKHFMRTLNHYHKVIANLRSIHSEETKRTCDVEDSQAAGPDTPEST
;
A
#
# COMPACT_ATOMS: atom_id res chain seq x y z
N MET A 1 -15.92 -7.05 -15.81
CA MET A 1 -14.66 -7.82 -15.91
C MET A 1 -13.57 -6.81 -16.18
N ILE A 2 -12.91 -6.33 -15.13
CA ILE A 2 -11.83 -5.33 -15.22
C ILE A 2 -10.56 -6.10 -15.53
N PRO A 3 -9.73 -5.72 -16.53
CA PRO A 3 -8.48 -6.42 -16.77
C PRO A 3 -7.56 -6.19 -15.57
N ALA A 4 -6.96 -7.26 -15.07
CA ALA A 4 -5.83 -7.15 -14.16
C ALA A 4 -4.73 -6.35 -14.88
N PHE A 5 -4.35 -5.21 -14.31
CA PHE A 5 -3.12 -4.51 -14.69
C PHE A 5 -1.94 -5.38 -14.25
N LYS A 6 -1.65 -6.44 -15.01
CA LYS A 6 -0.41 -7.19 -14.91
C LYS A 6 0.65 -6.52 -15.80
N ASP A 7 1.72 -6.08 -15.17
CA ASP A 7 3.11 -6.25 -15.64
C ASP A 7 3.42 -5.85 -17.09
N HIS A 8 3.20 -4.58 -17.46
CA HIS A 8 3.68 -4.05 -18.75
C HIS A 8 4.76 -2.96 -18.61
N ALA A 9 5.24 -2.68 -17.40
CA ALA A 9 6.28 -1.67 -17.22
C ALA A 9 7.65 -2.12 -17.76
N HIS A 10 7.91 -3.43 -17.91
CA HIS A 10 9.25 -3.98 -18.18
C HIS A 10 9.43 -4.63 -19.55
N ASP A 11 8.40 -4.69 -20.41
CA ASP A 11 8.52 -5.20 -21.80
C ASP A 11 9.31 -4.28 -22.73
N SER A 12 9.63 -3.08 -22.28
CA SER A 12 10.50 -2.11 -22.94
C SER A 12 11.98 -2.19 -22.51
N LEU A 13 12.31 -2.96 -21.48
CA LEU A 13 13.69 -3.11 -20.98
C LEU A 13 14.36 -4.36 -21.55
N ILE A 14 15.64 -4.22 -21.91
CA ILE A 14 16.47 -5.38 -22.29
C ILE A 14 16.61 -6.36 -21.11
N PRO A 15 16.75 -7.67 -21.36
CA PRO A 15 16.80 -8.70 -20.31
C PRO A 15 17.82 -8.41 -19.20
N GLU A 16 18.96 -7.81 -19.54
CA GLU A 16 20.03 -7.46 -18.61
C GLU A 16 19.62 -6.31 -17.67
N LEU A 17 18.88 -5.31 -18.16
CA LEU A 17 18.34 -4.23 -17.33
C LEU A 17 17.14 -4.70 -16.50
N ARG A 18 16.35 -5.63 -17.04
CA ARG A 18 15.28 -6.30 -16.29
C ARG A 18 15.87 -7.12 -15.13
N ALA A 19 17.01 -7.80 -15.34
CA ALA A 19 17.70 -8.55 -14.30
C ALA A 19 18.27 -7.65 -13.18
N LEU A 20 18.54 -6.37 -13.47
CA LEU A 20 18.98 -5.37 -12.49
C LEU A 20 17.82 -4.67 -11.76
N ALA A 21 16.59 -4.79 -12.26
CA ALA A 21 15.42 -4.22 -11.63
C ALA A 21 14.95 -5.12 -10.48
N SER A 22 15.27 -4.74 -9.24
CA SER A 22 14.88 -5.51 -8.05
C SER A 22 13.39 -5.42 -7.69
N ASP A 23 12.65 -4.46 -8.26
CA ASP A 23 11.24 -4.21 -7.90
C ASP A 23 10.32 -5.39 -8.21
N ASP A 24 10.62 -6.19 -9.25
CA ASP A 24 9.81 -7.36 -9.64
C ASP A 24 10.42 -8.70 -9.15
N ARG A 25 11.64 -8.68 -8.62
CA ARG A 25 12.33 -9.90 -8.23
C ARG A 25 11.78 -10.38 -6.89
N VAL A 26 11.04 -11.48 -6.91
CA VAL A 26 10.61 -12.17 -5.68
C VAL A 26 11.74 -13.08 -5.20
N PRO A 27 12.33 -12.84 -4.02
CA PRO A 27 13.30 -13.75 -3.44
C PRO A 27 12.67 -15.15 -3.30
N SER A 28 13.40 -16.20 -3.62
CA SER A 28 12.82 -17.57 -3.68
C SER A 28 13.71 -18.67 -3.14
N SER A 29 14.98 -18.37 -2.87
CA SER A 29 15.95 -19.34 -2.37
C SER A 29 15.55 -19.86 -0.97
N PRO A 30 15.88 -21.12 -0.64
CA PRO A 30 15.60 -21.70 0.68
C PRO A 30 16.19 -20.87 1.84
N ALA A 31 17.29 -20.16 1.57
CA ALA A 31 18.03 -19.42 2.59
C ALA A 31 17.33 -18.12 3.03
N VAL A 32 16.45 -17.54 2.20
CA VAL A 32 15.60 -16.39 2.60
C VAL A 32 14.20 -16.78 3.04
N GLN A 33 13.85 -18.07 2.91
CA GLN A 33 12.62 -18.64 3.46
C GLN A 33 12.77 -19.04 4.95
N VAL A 34 13.92 -18.78 5.57
CA VAL A 34 14.20 -19.14 6.96
C VAL A 34 13.23 -18.43 7.93
N THR A 35 12.47 -19.24 8.66
CA THR A 35 11.48 -18.82 9.63
C THR A 35 11.66 -19.60 10.92
N THR A 36 12.41 -19.05 11.87
CA THR A 36 12.52 -19.61 13.22
C THR A 36 11.35 -19.13 14.09
N PRO A 37 10.93 -19.88 15.13
CA PRO A 37 9.87 -19.45 16.03
C PRO A 37 10.14 -18.08 16.67
N GLU A 38 11.40 -17.79 17.03
CA GLU A 38 11.83 -16.50 17.56
C GLU A 38 11.65 -15.36 16.55
N ARG A 39 12.09 -15.58 15.31
CA ARG A 39 11.96 -14.62 14.21
C ARG A 39 10.50 -14.38 13.83
N THR A 40 9.63 -15.37 13.96
CA THR A 40 8.18 -15.23 13.77
C THR A 40 7.54 -14.48 14.94
N GLY A 41 7.88 -14.83 16.18
CA GLY A 41 7.37 -14.15 17.37
C GLY A 41 7.72 -12.66 17.40
N HIS A 42 8.97 -12.32 17.08
CA HIS A 42 9.39 -10.92 16.99
C HIS A 42 8.63 -10.15 15.90
N TRP A 43 8.39 -10.77 14.74
CA TRP A 43 7.58 -10.13 13.69
C TRP A 43 6.14 -9.88 14.17
N SER A 44 5.54 -10.87 14.82
CA SER A 44 4.15 -10.77 15.29
C SER A 44 3.96 -9.64 16.28
N ILE A 45 4.90 -9.50 17.23
CA ILE A 45 4.87 -8.46 18.29
C ILE A 45 5.06 -7.06 17.71
N TYR A 46 5.99 -6.89 16.77
CA TYR A 46 6.45 -5.57 16.35
C TYR A 46 5.98 -5.12 14.98
N VAL A 47 5.33 -5.96 14.16
CA VAL A 47 4.93 -5.56 12.81
C VAL A 47 3.55 -6.08 12.42
N GLU A 48 3.31 -7.38 12.55
CA GLU A 48 2.07 -8.03 12.06
C GLU A 48 0.82 -7.39 12.65
N LEU A 49 0.81 -7.20 13.98
CA LEU A 49 -0.31 -6.58 14.68
C LEU A 49 -0.62 -5.17 14.16
N TRP A 50 0.40 -4.39 13.81
CA TRP A 50 0.24 -3.03 13.31
C TRP A 50 -0.24 -3.00 11.85
N LEU A 51 0.24 -3.94 11.02
CA LEU A 51 -0.27 -4.12 9.66
C LEU A 51 -1.76 -4.49 9.67
N ASP A 52 -2.17 -5.37 10.58
CA ASP A 52 -3.55 -5.84 10.67
C ASP A 52 -4.51 -4.82 11.28
N GLN A 53 -4.03 -3.98 12.19
CA GLN A 53 -4.84 -2.93 12.81
C GLN A 53 -4.83 -1.61 12.02
N GLY A 54 -4.08 -1.53 10.92
CA GLY A 54 -3.95 -0.30 10.13
C GLY A 54 -3.11 0.80 10.80
N PHE A 55 -2.26 0.44 11.78
CA PHE A 55 -1.35 1.35 12.47
C PHE A 55 -0.04 1.52 11.71
N TYR A 56 -0.14 1.91 10.43
CA TYR A 56 0.99 1.96 9.50
C TYR A 56 2.13 2.90 9.89
N HIS A 57 1.85 3.92 10.71
CA HIS A 57 2.87 4.84 11.21
C HIS A 57 3.92 4.18 12.12
N ASN A 58 3.62 3.00 12.68
CA ASN A 58 4.57 2.25 13.51
C ASN A 58 5.34 1.20 12.72
N VAL A 59 4.86 0.83 11.52
CA VAL A 59 5.37 -0.31 10.75
C VAL A 59 6.85 -0.11 10.36
N GLU A 60 7.23 1.10 9.96
CA GLU A 60 8.62 1.43 9.63
C GLU A 60 9.57 1.08 10.79
N HIS A 61 9.27 1.56 12.00
CA HIS A 61 10.09 1.30 13.18
C HIS A 61 10.12 -0.18 13.55
N GLY A 62 8.98 -0.87 13.42
CA GLY A 62 8.88 -2.31 13.68
C GLY A 62 9.73 -3.13 12.73
N ILE A 63 9.72 -2.76 11.45
CA ILE A 63 10.52 -3.40 10.40
C ILE A 63 12.00 -3.15 10.64
N SER A 64 12.42 -1.90 10.91
CA SER A 64 13.83 -1.61 11.21
C SER A 64 14.35 -2.45 12.36
N ARG A 65 13.60 -2.55 13.47
CA ARG A 65 13.97 -3.41 14.60
C ARG A 65 14.07 -4.88 14.22
N HIS A 66 13.13 -5.35 13.40
CA HIS A 66 13.13 -6.74 12.97
C HIS A 66 14.32 -7.06 12.06
N VAL A 67 14.66 -6.16 11.15
CA VAL A 67 15.83 -6.27 10.28
C VAL A 67 17.11 -6.18 11.11
N GLU A 68 17.22 -5.26 12.06
CA GLU A 68 18.39 -5.18 12.95
C GLU A 68 18.65 -6.49 13.70
N ALA A 69 17.59 -7.17 14.16
CA ALA A 69 17.70 -8.41 14.89
C ALA A 69 18.05 -9.63 14.00
N PHE A 70 17.59 -9.64 12.75
CA PHE A 70 17.65 -10.85 11.92
C PHE A 70 18.14 -10.65 10.46
N GLY A 71 18.68 -9.48 10.14
CA GLY A 71 19.36 -9.11 8.90
C GLY A 71 18.47 -8.71 7.72
N PHE A 72 17.37 -9.42 7.46
CA PHE A 72 16.51 -9.21 6.29
C PHE A 72 15.07 -9.65 6.56
N LEU A 73 14.12 -9.39 5.65
CA LEU A 73 12.74 -9.90 5.72
C LEU A 73 12.57 -11.18 4.91
N SER A 74 11.88 -12.18 5.46
CA SER A 74 11.56 -13.38 4.67
C SER A 74 10.48 -13.07 3.64
N THR A 75 10.37 -13.91 2.61
CA THR A 75 9.35 -13.80 1.56
C THR A 75 7.93 -13.70 2.12
N LEU A 76 7.61 -14.47 3.17
CA LEU A 76 6.32 -14.40 3.87
C LEU A 76 6.06 -13.02 4.50
N LYS A 77 7.09 -12.34 4.99
CA LYS A 77 6.97 -11.02 5.63
C LYS A 77 6.84 -9.91 4.59
N LEU A 78 7.56 -10.03 3.47
CA LEU A 78 7.36 -9.17 2.30
C LEU A 78 5.93 -9.31 1.77
N ALA A 79 5.42 -10.54 1.65
CA ALA A 79 4.04 -10.81 1.26
C ALA A 79 3.01 -10.21 2.23
N ALA A 80 3.30 -10.18 3.54
CA ALA A 80 2.42 -9.51 4.51
C ALA A 80 2.36 -7.98 4.31
N ILE A 81 3.48 -7.35 3.93
CA ILE A 81 3.50 -5.92 3.57
C ILE A 81 2.73 -5.70 2.25
N SER A 82 2.93 -6.55 1.24
CA SER A 82 2.16 -6.50 -0.02
C SER A 82 0.66 -6.61 0.23
N GLY A 83 0.22 -7.59 1.03
CA GLY A 83 -1.19 -7.74 1.38
C GLY A 83 -1.75 -6.58 2.20
N ALA A 84 -0.91 -5.84 2.93
CA ALA A 84 -1.33 -4.59 3.57
C ALA A 84 -1.48 -3.44 2.56
N ILE A 85 -0.63 -3.37 1.53
CA ILE A 85 -0.79 -2.42 0.42
C ILE A 85 -2.11 -2.68 -0.30
N ASP A 86 -2.38 -3.93 -0.66
CA ASP A 86 -3.62 -4.33 -1.35
C ASP A 86 -4.86 -3.95 -0.54
N ARG A 87 -4.86 -4.22 0.78
CA ARG A 87 -5.95 -3.80 1.69
C ARG A 87 -6.18 -2.29 1.68
N VAL A 88 -5.12 -1.48 1.68
CA VAL A 88 -5.26 -0.01 1.64
C VAL A 88 -5.74 0.47 0.27
N GLU A 89 -5.36 -0.22 -0.81
CA GLU A 89 -5.88 0.07 -2.16
C GLU A 89 -7.38 -0.20 -2.28
N ASP A 90 -7.86 -1.29 -1.69
CA ASP A 90 -9.29 -1.60 -1.60
C ASP A 90 -10.04 -0.50 -0.83
N GLU A 91 -9.52 -0.07 0.31
CA GLU A 91 -10.09 1.04 1.09
C GLU A 91 -10.12 2.37 0.31
N ILE A 92 -9.09 2.64 -0.50
CA ILE A 92 -9.08 3.79 -1.41
C ILE A 92 -10.19 3.67 -2.46
N HIS A 93 -10.42 2.48 -3.01
CA HIS A 93 -11.47 2.23 -3.98
C HIS A 93 -12.86 2.51 -3.38
N ASP A 94 -13.10 2.02 -2.16
CA ASP A 94 -14.34 2.23 -1.43
C ASP A 94 -14.57 3.71 -1.09
N ILE A 95 -13.53 4.43 -0.66
CA ILE A 95 -13.60 5.87 -0.44
C ILE A 95 -13.86 6.62 -1.74
N GLY A 96 -13.27 6.18 -2.86
CA GLY A 96 -13.50 6.75 -4.18
C GLY A 96 -14.98 6.74 -4.55
N SER A 97 -15.66 5.60 -4.34
CA SER A 97 -17.10 5.48 -4.57
C SER A 97 -17.92 6.44 -3.71
N ASN A 98 -17.60 6.54 -2.41
CA ASN A 98 -18.27 7.47 -1.47
C ASN A 98 -18.00 8.95 -1.80
N LEU A 99 -16.83 9.25 -2.37
CA LEU A 99 -16.45 10.59 -2.81
C LEU A 99 -17.29 11.03 -4.00
N THR A 100 -17.47 10.15 -5.00
CA THR A 100 -18.33 10.39 -6.17
C THR A 100 -19.77 10.64 -5.73
N GLU A 101 -20.33 9.79 -4.87
CA GLU A 101 -21.70 10.00 -4.34
C GLU A 101 -21.83 11.36 -3.64
N SER A 102 -20.82 11.74 -2.84
CA SER A 102 -20.81 13.05 -2.16
C SER A 102 -20.78 14.21 -3.16
N GLN A 103 -20.02 14.09 -4.25
CA GLN A 103 -19.94 15.09 -5.31
C GLN A 103 -21.29 15.23 -6.04
N ASP A 104 -21.93 14.12 -6.37
CA ASP A 104 -23.24 14.11 -7.05
C ASP A 104 -24.31 14.78 -6.19
N VAL A 105 -24.37 14.45 -4.89
CA VAL A 105 -25.31 15.09 -3.97
C VAL A 105 -25.02 16.58 -3.83
N ILE A 106 -23.74 17.00 -3.80
CA ILE A 106 -23.36 18.42 -3.77
C ILE A 106 -23.87 19.12 -5.03
N ALA A 107 -23.56 18.59 -6.22
CA ALA A 107 -23.95 19.16 -7.49
C ALA A 107 -25.48 19.28 -7.62
N TYR A 108 -26.20 18.20 -7.30
CA TYR A 108 -27.65 18.17 -7.33
C TYR A 108 -28.27 19.19 -6.35
N THR A 109 -27.76 19.25 -5.11
CA THR A 109 -28.26 20.20 -4.11
C THR A 109 -27.98 21.65 -4.52
N GLN A 110 -26.83 21.93 -5.12
CA GLN A 110 -26.50 23.25 -5.65
C GLN A 110 -27.41 23.64 -6.82
N MET A 111 -27.74 22.71 -7.71
CA MET A 111 -28.70 22.90 -8.79
C MET A 111 -30.08 23.27 -8.23
N LEU A 112 -30.60 22.49 -7.27
CA LEU A 112 -31.88 22.78 -6.63
C LEU A 112 -31.90 24.15 -5.96
N LEU A 113 -30.83 24.52 -5.24
CA LEU A 113 -30.74 25.82 -4.57
C LEU A 113 -30.75 27.04 -5.53
N ARG A 114 -30.52 26.81 -6.83
CA ARG A 114 -30.62 27.81 -7.90
C ARG A 114 -31.98 27.81 -8.61
N SER A 115 -32.81 26.79 -8.39
CA SER A 115 -34.14 26.70 -8.97
C SER A 115 -35.09 27.72 -8.34
N CYS A 116 -35.98 28.28 -9.17
CA CYS A 116 -37.08 29.15 -8.74
C CYS A 116 -38.38 28.37 -8.48
N ASP A 117 -38.33 27.04 -8.53
CA ASP A 117 -39.46 26.17 -8.21
C ASP A 117 -39.99 26.45 -6.79
N SER A 118 -41.31 26.56 -6.66
CA SER A 118 -41.99 26.90 -5.42
C SER A 118 -41.81 25.83 -4.34
N GLU A 119 -41.81 24.54 -4.70
CA GLU A 119 -41.56 23.45 -3.76
C GLU A 119 -40.12 23.49 -3.26
N VAL A 120 -39.18 23.77 -4.16
CA VAL A 120 -37.77 23.89 -3.80
C VAL A 120 -37.52 25.10 -2.90
N THR A 121 -38.20 26.21 -3.18
CA THR A 121 -38.13 27.45 -2.39
C THR A 121 -38.67 27.23 -0.98
N LEU A 122 -39.78 26.50 -0.84
CA LEU A 122 -40.36 26.13 0.45
C LEU A 122 -39.36 25.33 1.31
N HIS A 123 -38.61 24.43 0.69
CA HIS A 123 -37.66 23.53 1.37
C HIS A 123 -36.20 24.02 1.34
N ARG A 124 -35.93 25.28 0.97
CA ARG A 124 -34.58 25.81 0.74
C ARG A 124 -33.60 25.61 1.90
N GLN A 125 -34.08 25.69 3.15
CA GLN A 125 -33.25 25.47 4.34
C GLN A 125 -32.79 24.02 4.49
N LEU A 126 -33.62 23.05 4.08
CA LEU A 126 -33.25 21.63 4.06
C LEU A 126 -32.11 21.39 3.08
N TYR A 127 -32.21 21.92 1.86
CA TYR A 127 -31.14 21.83 0.86
C TYR A 127 -29.84 22.51 1.32
N LYS A 128 -29.91 23.69 1.96
CA LYS A 128 -28.71 24.32 2.56
C LYS A 128 -28.06 23.44 3.62
N ARG A 129 -28.86 22.80 4.48
CA ARG A 129 -28.37 21.87 5.50
C ARG A 129 -27.73 20.63 4.88
N GLN A 130 -28.37 20.05 3.86
CA GLN A 130 -27.84 18.91 3.11
C GLN A 130 -26.50 19.25 2.46
N LEU A 131 -26.40 20.39 1.77
CA LEU A 131 -25.16 20.85 1.15
C LEU A 131 -24.02 20.97 2.17
N LYS A 132 -24.30 21.51 3.36
CA LYS A 132 -23.31 21.62 4.44
C LYS A 132 -22.83 20.25 4.94
N ILE A 133 -23.74 19.26 5.04
CA ILE A 133 -23.40 17.90 5.45
C ILE A 133 -22.56 17.22 4.37
N SER A 134 -22.98 17.27 3.10
CA SER A 134 -22.25 16.65 1.99
C SER A 134 -20.86 17.26 1.79
N LEU A 135 -20.71 18.59 1.93
CA LEU A 135 -19.38 19.23 1.89
C LEU A 135 -18.46 18.78 3.02
N ARG A 136 -18.99 18.52 4.21
CA ARG A 136 -18.20 17.97 5.33
C ARG A 136 -17.77 16.54 5.05
N LYS A 137 -18.68 15.69 4.54
CA LYS A 137 -18.37 14.31 4.12
C LYS A 137 -17.29 14.30 3.04
N TYR A 138 -17.46 15.09 1.98
CA TYR A 138 -16.48 15.24 0.89
C TYR A 138 -15.09 15.61 1.42
N LYS A 139 -15.00 16.64 2.28
CA LYS A 139 -13.72 17.04 2.89
C LYS A 139 -13.11 15.95 3.77
N HIS A 140 -13.93 15.17 4.46
CA HIS A 140 -13.47 14.04 5.25
C HIS A 140 -12.88 12.95 4.34
N PHE A 141 -13.62 12.50 3.32
CA PHE A 141 -13.15 11.51 2.36
C PHE A 141 -11.86 11.94 1.63
N MET A 142 -11.76 13.19 1.20
CA MET A 142 -10.53 13.72 0.59
C MET A 142 -9.32 13.65 1.53
N ARG A 143 -9.52 13.90 2.84
CA ARG A 143 -8.43 13.79 3.82
C ARG A 143 -8.00 12.35 4.02
N THR A 144 -8.97 11.44 4.11
CA THR A 144 -8.70 10.00 4.26
C THR A 144 -7.99 9.45 3.03
N LEU A 145 -8.45 9.80 1.82
CA LEU A 145 -7.79 9.43 0.56
C LEU A 145 -6.33 9.91 0.51
N ASN A 146 -6.08 11.19 0.86
CA ASN A 146 -4.73 11.73 0.92
C ASN A 146 -3.86 11.04 1.98
N HIS A 147 -4.45 10.60 3.09
CA HIS A 147 -3.75 9.84 4.11
C HIS A 147 -3.36 8.46 3.60
N TYR A 148 -4.28 7.73 2.97
CA TYR A 148 -4.02 6.40 2.43
C TYR A 148 -3.01 6.40 1.28
N HIS A 149 -3.04 7.41 0.39
CA HIS A 149 -1.98 7.55 -0.61
C HIS A 149 -0.58 7.69 0.00
N LYS A 150 -0.45 8.42 1.12
CA LYS A 150 0.83 8.53 1.84
C LYS A 150 1.22 7.21 2.48
N VAL A 151 0.26 6.50 3.06
CA VAL A 151 0.48 5.16 3.64
C VAL A 151 0.99 4.20 2.57
N ILE A 152 0.33 4.12 1.41
CA ILE A 152 0.76 3.27 0.29
C ILE A 152 2.15 3.65 -0.18
N ALA A 153 2.44 4.94 -0.37
CA ALA A 153 3.76 5.39 -0.78
C ALA A 153 4.84 4.92 0.20
N ASN A 154 4.59 5.04 1.50
CA ASN A 154 5.52 4.58 2.54
C ASN A 154 5.67 3.06 2.53
N LEU A 155 4.56 2.30 2.50
CA LEU A 155 4.60 0.83 2.48
C LEU A 155 5.28 0.30 1.22
N ARG A 156 5.05 0.91 0.05
CA ARG A 156 5.75 0.55 -1.20
C ARG A 156 7.24 0.84 -1.13
N SER A 157 7.64 1.98 -0.54
CA SER A 157 9.05 2.32 -0.32
C SER A 157 9.72 1.26 0.56
N ILE A 158 9.09 0.91 1.68
CA ILE A 158 9.58 -0.14 2.59
C ILE A 158 9.65 -1.49 1.85
N HIS A 159 8.59 -1.87 1.14
CA HIS A 159 8.55 -3.14 0.41
C HIS A 159 9.67 -3.24 -0.61
N SER A 160 9.92 -2.20 -1.40
CA SER A 160 11.01 -2.15 -2.39
C SER A 160 12.39 -2.25 -1.73
N GLU A 161 12.63 -1.47 -0.66
CA GLU A 161 13.89 -1.50 0.08
C GLU A 161 14.18 -2.89 0.67
N GLU A 162 13.19 -3.50 1.32
CA GLU A 162 13.35 -4.81 1.96
C GLU A 162 13.42 -5.95 0.94
N THR A 163 12.72 -5.84 -0.18
CA THR A 163 12.84 -6.79 -1.30
C THR A 163 14.26 -6.78 -1.85
N LYS A 164 14.81 -5.58 -2.11
CA LYS A 164 16.19 -5.44 -2.53
C LYS A 164 17.17 -6.03 -1.51
N ARG A 165 17.03 -5.68 -0.22
CA ARG A 165 17.89 -6.22 0.85
C ARG A 165 17.85 -7.74 0.90
N THR A 166 16.68 -8.34 0.69
CA THR A 166 16.51 -9.78 0.69
C THR A 166 17.17 -10.43 -0.53
N CYS A 167 17.00 -9.84 -1.72
CA CYS A 167 17.70 -10.26 -2.94
C CYS A 167 19.22 -10.17 -2.81
N ASP A 168 19.74 -9.08 -2.23
CA ASP A 168 21.19 -8.90 -2.01
C ASP A 168 21.77 -10.01 -1.11
N VAL A 169 21.00 -10.49 -0.13
CA VAL A 169 21.36 -11.64 0.72
C VAL A 169 21.37 -12.94 -0.08
N GLU A 170 20.38 -13.18 -0.94
CA GLU A 170 20.37 -14.36 -1.82
C GLU A 170 21.58 -14.39 -2.74
N ASP A 171 21.88 -13.27 -3.39
CA ASP A 171 22.97 -13.13 -4.35
C ASP A 171 24.32 -13.33 -3.66
N SER A 172 24.48 -12.78 -2.45
CA SER A 172 25.69 -12.96 -1.64
C SER A 172 25.90 -14.41 -1.22
N GLN A 173 24.83 -15.16 -0.96
CA GLN A 173 24.90 -16.58 -0.60
C GLN A 173 25.14 -17.48 -1.82
N ALA A 174 24.59 -17.12 -2.98
CA ALA A 174 24.87 -17.80 -4.24
C ALA A 174 26.33 -17.60 -4.70
N ALA A 175 26.97 -16.49 -4.33
CA ALA A 175 28.36 -16.15 -4.63
C ALA A 175 29.41 -16.73 -3.65
N GLY A 176 29.05 -17.75 -2.84
CA GLY A 176 29.95 -18.42 -1.88
C GLY A 176 31.24 -19.03 -2.49
N PRO A 177 32.24 -19.38 -1.66
CA PRO A 177 33.67 -19.24 -1.98
C PRO A 177 34.21 -20.35 -2.88
N ASP A 178 34.00 -20.25 -4.19
CA ASP A 178 34.68 -21.07 -5.19
C ASP A 178 35.38 -20.21 -6.25
N THR A 179 36.52 -19.64 -5.86
CA THR A 179 37.71 -19.66 -6.74
C THR A 179 38.88 -20.22 -5.93
N PRO A 180 39.04 -21.56 -5.86
CA PRO A 180 40.37 -22.11 -5.70
C PRO A 180 41.13 -21.80 -7.00
N GLU A 181 41.91 -20.72 -7.03
CA GLU A 181 43.05 -20.63 -7.94
C GLU A 181 43.98 -21.81 -7.60
N SER A 182 43.75 -22.90 -8.32
CA SER A 182 44.58 -24.08 -8.29
C SER A 182 45.79 -23.81 -9.16
N THR A 183 46.97 -24.00 -8.54
CA THR A 183 48.33 -24.19 -9.13
C THR A 183 49.03 -23.02 -9.78
#